data_AF-A0A2V5LNH9-F1
#
_entry.id   AF-A0A2V5LNH9-F1
#
_cell.length_a   1.000
_cell.length_b   1.000
_cell.length_c   1.000
_cell.angle_alpha   90.00
_cell.angle_beta   90.00
_cell.angle_gamma   90.00
#
_symmetry.space_group_name_H-M   'P 1'
#
loop_
_entity.id
_entity.type
_entity.pdbx_description
1 polymer ?
#
loop_
_entity_poly.entity_id
_entity_poly.type
_entity_poly.pdbx_seq_one_letter_code
_entity_poly.pdbx_strand_id
1 'polypeptide(L)'
;LIRRSRRYEITPAVSVRPFDALAESIVYQQLSGKAAATIWGRVRALYPKTKWLDPAKILATPDEKLRGAGLSRSKTAAIKDLAAKTLDGTVPSGGALLRMSDD
;
A
#
# COMPACT_ATOMS: atom_id res chain seq x y z
N LEU A 1 -10.14 27.25 13.16
CA LEU A 1 -9.78 25.81 12.98
C LEU A 1 -8.49 25.46 13.70
N ILE A 2 -7.36 26.12 13.42
CA ILE A 2 -6.05 25.85 14.08
C ILE A 2 -6.08 26.03 15.61
N ARG A 3 -6.80 27.04 16.14
CA ARG A 3 -6.96 27.25 17.61
C ARG A 3 -7.69 26.12 18.35
N ARG A 4 -8.39 25.22 17.64
CA ARG A 4 -9.18 24.12 18.22
C ARG A 4 -8.55 22.74 17.97
N SER A 5 -7.51 22.64 17.16
CA SER A 5 -6.79 21.38 16.88
C SER A 5 -5.61 21.21 17.83
N ARG A 6 -5.24 19.94 18.10
CA ARG A 6 -3.98 19.63 18.79
C ARG A 6 -2.79 20.13 17.96
N ARG A 7 -1.62 20.25 18.62
CA ARG A 7 -0.36 20.60 17.97
C ARG A 7 -0.10 19.64 16.80
N TYR A 8 0.38 20.18 15.69
CA TYR A 8 0.81 19.39 14.56
C TYR A 8 2.05 18.58 14.94
N GLU A 9 1.89 17.25 15.02
CA GLU A 9 2.92 16.30 15.46
C GLU A 9 3.13 15.16 14.44
N ILE A 10 2.61 15.34 13.22
CA ILE A 10 2.75 14.33 12.15
C ILE A 10 4.18 14.39 11.63
N THR A 11 4.93 13.31 11.85
CA THR A 11 6.27 13.12 11.27
C THR A 11 6.14 12.18 10.07
N PRO A 12 6.49 12.61 8.85
CA PRO A 12 6.45 11.73 7.68
C PRO A 12 7.51 10.62 7.78
N ALA A 13 7.22 9.45 7.22
CA ALA A 13 8.19 8.37 7.17
C ALA A 13 9.35 8.75 6.22
N VAL A 14 10.57 8.74 6.75
CA VAL A 14 11.81 9.18 6.04
C VAL A 14 12.20 8.24 4.89
N SER A 15 11.69 7.01 4.88
CA SER A 15 11.93 6.02 3.81
C SER A 15 10.61 5.41 3.37
N VAL A 16 10.10 5.89 2.25
CA VAL A 16 8.90 5.33 1.62
C VAL A 16 9.36 4.28 0.62
N ARG A 17 8.96 3.03 0.84
CA ARG A 17 8.98 2.03 -0.23
C ARG A 17 7.73 2.22 -1.07
N PRO A 18 7.84 2.65 -2.34
CA PRO A 18 6.69 3.12 -3.10
C PRO A 18 5.60 2.07 -3.23
N PHE A 19 5.99 0.84 -3.52
CA PHE A 19 5.06 -0.27 -3.61
C PHE A 19 4.26 -0.50 -2.32
N ASP A 20 4.92 -0.60 -1.17
CA ASP A 20 4.27 -0.85 0.11
C ASP A 20 3.29 0.29 0.48
N ALA A 21 3.72 1.54 0.29
CA ALA A 21 2.90 2.70 0.60
C ALA A 21 1.70 2.86 -0.34
N LEU A 22 1.89 2.64 -1.65
CA LEU A 22 0.81 2.68 -2.62
C LEU A 22 -0.17 1.51 -2.40
N ALA A 23 0.33 0.31 -2.10
CA ALA A 23 -0.53 -0.83 -1.78
C ALA A 23 -1.37 -0.57 -0.52
N GLU A 24 -0.76 -0.03 0.54
CA GLU A 24 -1.48 0.36 1.77
C GLU A 24 -2.54 1.42 1.46
N SER A 25 -2.18 2.47 0.69
CA SER A 25 -3.12 3.52 0.27
C SER A 25 -4.32 2.95 -0.48
N ILE A 26 -4.11 2.05 -1.45
CA ILE A 26 -5.19 1.35 -2.18
C ILE A 26 -6.13 0.61 -1.21
N VAL A 27 -5.59 -0.04 -0.18
CA VAL A 27 -6.42 -0.73 0.82
C VAL A 27 -7.27 0.26 1.61
N TYR A 28 -6.73 1.43 1.95
CA TYR A 28 -7.39 2.45 2.76
C TYR A 28 -8.46 3.27 2.03
N GLN A 29 -8.45 3.27 0.69
CA GLN A 29 -9.46 4.01 -0.10
C GLN A 29 -10.90 3.61 0.25
N GLN A 30 -11.77 4.62 0.42
CA GLN A 30 -13.21 4.46 0.63
C GLN A 30 -13.60 3.60 1.85
N LEU A 31 -12.74 3.52 2.87
CA LEU A 31 -12.98 2.79 4.12
C LEU A 31 -12.67 3.65 5.35
N SER A 32 -13.29 3.31 6.49
CA SER A 32 -12.84 3.83 7.77
C SER A 32 -11.44 3.30 8.10
N GLY A 33 -10.64 4.09 8.83
CA GLY A 33 -9.27 3.71 9.18
C GLY A 33 -9.19 2.37 9.93
N LYS A 34 -10.16 2.06 10.80
CA LYS A 34 -10.23 0.78 11.53
C LYS A 34 -10.51 -0.41 10.60
N ALA A 35 -11.44 -0.26 9.66
CA ALA A 35 -11.76 -1.30 8.69
C ALA A 35 -10.56 -1.56 7.75
N ALA A 36 -9.96 -0.49 7.24
CA ALA A 36 -8.76 -0.57 6.41
C ALA A 36 -7.59 -1.23 7.13
N ALA A 37 -7.29 -0.84 8.38
CA ALA A 37 -6.23 -1.44 9.19
C ALA A 37 -6.45 -2.96 9.38
N THR A 38 -7.70 -3.38 9.59
CA THR A 38 -8.05 -4.80 9.74
C THR A 38 -7.83 -5.60 8.46
N ILE A 39 -8.18 -5.03 7.31
CA ILE A 39 -7.93 -5.67 6.00
C ILE A 39 -6.43 -5.70 5.71
N TRP A 40 -5.73 -4.59 5.93
CA TRP A 40 -4.29 -4.50 5.72
C TRP A 40 -3.52 -5.52 6.58
N GLY A 41 -3.84 -5.66 7.86
CA GLY A 41 -3.26 -6.67 8.73
C GLY A 41 -3.45 -8.10 8.21
N ARG A 42 -4.64 -8.42 7.67
CA ARG A 42 -4.91 -9.73 7.04
C ARG A 42 -4.14 -9.93 5.74
N VAL A 43 -4.01 -8.89 4.90
CA VAL A 43 -3.17 -8.96 3.68
C VAL A 43 -1.70 -9.18 4.05
N ARG A 44 -1.18 -8.47 5.05
CA ARG A 44 0.20 -8.68 5.56
C ARG A 44 0.40 -10.09 6.11
N ALA A 45 -0.61 -10.67 6.75
CA ALA A 45 -0.54 -12.02 7.29
C ALA A 45 -0.40 -13.11 6.20
N LEU A 46 -0.74 -12.82 4.94
CA LEU A 46 -0.46 -13.73 3.80
C LEU A 46 1.04 -13.86 3.50
N TYR A 47 1.85 -12.90 3.94
CA TYR A 47 3.29 -12.84 3.68
C TYR A 47 4.06 -12.75 5.02
N PRO A 48 4.05 -13.82 5.83
CA PRO A 48 4.69 -13.79 7.14
C PRO A 48 6.21 -13.68 7.01
N LYS A 49 6.84 -13.10 8.04
CA LYS A 49 8.31 -12.98 8.17
C LYS A 49 8.99 -12.06 7.15
N THR A 50 8.24 -11.26 6.38
CA THR A 50 8.83 -10.21 5.54
C THR A 50 8.49 -8.83 6.08
N LYS A 51 9.51 -7.96 6.19
CA LYS A 51 9.31 -6.55 6.52
C LYS A 51 8.52 -5.83 5.43
N TRP A 52 8.72 -6.21 4.18
CA TRP A 52 8.14 -5.58 3.00
C TRP A 52 7.30 -6.55 2.18
N LEU A 53 6.34 -6.02 1.43
CA LEU A 53 5.66 -6.78 0.40
C LEU A 53 6.60 -6.98 -0.80
N ASP A 54 6.54 -8.19 -1.34
CA ASP A 54 7.24 -8.57 -2.56
C ASP A 54 6.23 -8.50 -3.73
N PRO A 55 6.42 -7.59 -4.70
CA PRO A 55 5.54 -7.47 -5.85
C PRO A 55 5.35 -8.79 -6.61
N ALA A 56 6.40 -9.62 -6.74
CA ALA A 56 6.31 -10.90 -7.43
C ALA A 56 5.40 -11.88 -6.70
N LYS A 57 5.47 -11.92 -5.35
CA LYS A 57 4.58 -12.77 -4.55
C LYS A 57 3.14 -12.29 -4.59
N ILE A 58 2.93 -10.97 -4.60
CA ILE A 58 1.59 -10.39 -4.72
C ILE A 58 0.97 -10.76 -6.06
N LEU A 59 1.72 -10.62 -7.15
CA LEU A 59 1.26 -10.94 -8.50
C LEU A 59 0.94 -12.43 -8.65
N ALA A 60 1.78 -13.30 -8.08
CA ALA A 60 1.60 -14.75 -8.10
C ALA A 60 0.48 -15.26 -7.15
N THR A 61 0.00 -14.43 -6.22
CA THR A 61 -1.04 -14.85 -5.27
C THR A 61 -2.40 -14.91 -5.97
N PRO A 62 -3.18 -16.02 -5.83
CA PRO A 62 -4.52 -16.11 -6.39
C PRO A 62 -5.45 -14.99 -5.88
N ASP A 63 -6.31 -14.49 -6.75
CA ASP A 63 -7.27 -13.43 -6.41
C ASP A 63 -8.15 -13.83 -5.23
N GLU A 64 -8.54 -15.10 -5.16
CA GLU A 64 -9.38 -15.66 -4.10
C GLU A 64 -8.71 -15.51 -2.72
N LYS A 65 -7.39 -15.68 -2.63
CA LYS A 65 -6.65 -15.49 -1.36
C LYS A 65 -6.63 -14.02 -0.95
N LEU A 66 -6.37 -13.12 -1.90
CA LEU A 66 -6.37 -11.67 -1.66
C LEU A 66 -7.76 -11.19 -1.22
N ARG A 67 -8.81 -11.71 -1.86
CA ARG A 67 -10.20 -11.44 -1.49
C ARG A 67 -10.60 -12.05 -0.17
N GLY A 68 -10.10 -13.25 0.15
CA GLY A 68 -10.25 -13.88 1.46
C GLY A 68 -9.67 -13.04 2.60
N ALA A 69 -8.61 -12.26 2.33
CA ALA A 69 -8.07 -11.28 3.28
C ALA A 69 -8.94 -10.02 3.44
N GLY A 70 -9.99 -9.85 2.63
CA GLY A 70 -10.96 -8.75 2.72
C GLY A 70 -10.84 -7.70 1.62
N LEU A 71 -10.02 -7.93 0.59
CA LEU A 71 -9.96 -7.02 -0.56
C LEU A 71 -11.19 -7.17 -1.46
N SER A 72 -11.69 -6.04 -1.98
CA SER A 72 -12.67 -6.04 -3.06
C SER A 72 -12.04 -6.53 -4.36
N ARG A 73 -12.87 -6.84 -5.37
CA ARG A 73 -12.37 -7.14 -6.73
C ARG A 73 -11.52 -6.00 -7.29
N SER A 74 -12.00 -4.76 -7.15
CA SER A 74 -11.30 -3.57 -7.64
C SER A 74 -9.95 -3.36 -6.95
N LYS A 75 -9.87 -3.51 -5.62
CA LYS A 75 -8.60 -3.39 -4.87
C LYS A 75 -7.65 -4.53 -5.18
N THR A 76 -8.16 -5.74 -5.41
CA THR A 76 -7.35 -6.89 -5.83
C THR A 76 -6.71 -6.61 -7.19
N ALA A 77 -7.48 -6.16 -8.18
CA ALA A 77 -6.98 -5.79 -9.49
C ALA A 77 -5.94 -4.66 -9.41
N ALA A 78 -6.23 -3.60 -8.64
CA ALA A 78 -5.34 -2.45 -8.47
C ALA A 78 -3.99 -2.84 -7.82
N ILE A 79 -4.00 -3.70 -6.80
CA ILE A 79 -2.77 -4.16 -6.14
C ILE A 79 -1.95 -5.05 -7.07
N LYS A 80 -2.59 -5.89 -7.89
CA LYS A 80 -1.89 -6.71 -8.89
C LYS A 80 -1.31 -5.88 -10.02
N ASP A 81 -2.06 -4.91 -10.52
CA ASP A 81 -1.58 -3.94 -11.52
C ASP A 81 -0.38 -3.15 -10.98
N LEU A 82 -0.47 -2.65 -9.74
CA LEU A 82 0.63 -1.99 -9.07
C LEU A 82 1.86 -2.92 -8.95
N ALA A 83 1.65 -4.20 -8.63
CA ALA A 83 2.74 -5.18 -8.53
C ALA A 83 3.41 -5.42 -9.88
N ALA A 84 2.64 -5.58 -10.96
CA ALA A 84 3.17 -5.72 -12.31
C ALA A 84 3.98 -4.47 -12.72
N LYS A 85 3.43 -3.27 -12.50
CA LYS A 85 4.10 -1.99 -12.78
C LYS A 85 5.34 -1.72 -11.93
N THR A 86 5.42 -2.35 -10.76
CA THR A 86 6.64 -2.29 -9.95
C THR A 86 7.72 -3.18 -10.52
N LEU A 87 7.35 -4.36 -11.05
CA LEU A 87 8.29 -5.31 -11.64
C LEU A 87 8.80 -4.87 -13.02
N ASP A 88 7.97 -4.19 -13.81
CA ASP A 88 8.37 -3.66 -15.13
C ASP A 88 9.12 -2.31 -15.05
N GLY A 89 9.22 -1.71 -13.86
CA GLY A 89 9.94 -0.47 -13.61
C GLY A 89 9.13 0.82 -13.84
N THR A 90 7.85 0.71 -14.21
CA THR A 90 6.93 1.86 -14.33
C THR A 90 6.78 2.60 -13.00
N VAL A 91 6.70 1.88 -11.88
CA VAL A 91 6.72 2.49 -10.55
C VAL A 91 8.17 2.83 -10.20
N PRO A 92 8.51 4.12 -10.04
CA PRO A 92 9.87 4.54 -9.73
C PRO A 92 10.33 4.01 -8.37
N SER A 93 11.65 3.81 -8.24
CA SER A 93 12.26 3.51 -6.94
C SER A 93 12.10 4.68 -5.96
N GLY A 94 12.21 4.41 -4.66
CA GLY A 94 12.13 5.47 -3.64
C GLY A 94 13.16 6.59 -3.84
N GLY A 95 14.38 6.26 -4.30
CA GLY A 95 15.41 7.25 -4.58
C GLY A 95 15.13 8.09 -5.84
N ALA A 96 14.37 7.57 -6.80
CA ALA A 96 13.92 8.31 -7.97
C ALA A 96 12.75 9.24 -7.62
N LEU A 97 11.78 8.75 -6.83
CA LEU A 97 10.65 9.57 -6.36
C LEU A 97 11.09 10.83 -5.61
N LEU A 98 12.11 10.74 -4.77
CA LEU A 98 12.63 11.89 -4.02
C LEU A 98 13.14 13.05 -4.91
N ARG A 99 13.29 12.83 -6.22
CA ARG A 99 13.77 13.82 -7.19
C ARG A 99 12.69 14.25 -8.17
N MET A 100 11.49 13.68 -8.07
CA MET A 100 10.36 14.03 -8.93
C MET A 100 9.64 15.26 -8.36
N SER A 101 9.12 16.10 -9.25
CA SER A 101 8.16 17.15 -8.86
C SER A 101 6.81 16.51 -8.54
N ASP A 102 6.00 17.20 -7.74
CA ASP A 102 4.60 16.83 -7.49
C ASP A 102 3.66 17.31 -8.62
N ASP A 103 4.18 18.10 -9.57
CA ASP A 103 3.52 18.59 -10.78
C ASP A 103 3.61 17.60 -11.95
#